data_AF-A0A973B6I4-F1
#
_entry.id   AF-A0A973B6I4-F1
#
_cell.length_a   1.000
_cell.length_b   1.000
_cell.length_c   1.000
_cell.angle_alpha   90.00
_cell.angle_beta   90.00
_cell.angle_gamma   90.00
#
_symmetry.space_group_name_H-M   'P 1'
#
loop_
_entity.id
_entity.type
_entity.pdbx_description
1 polymer ?
#
loop_
_entity_poly.entity_id
_entity_poly.type
_entity_poly.pdbx_seq_one_letter_code
_entity_poly.pdbx_strand_id
1 'polypeptide(L)' 'MNTDQPTWDFTSRELQIISYIQRGNSTKEIADQLSVSEYTIKRHRQNISKKADVSGKTSFRRFIKNYRLPPQLEK' A
#
# COMPACT_ATOMS: atom_id res chain seq x y z
N MET A 1 11.70 -5.96 -25.66
CA MET A 1 10.39 -5.36 -25.31
C MET A 1 10.48 -4.97 -23.85
N ASN A 2 10.82 -3.72 -23.54
CA ASN A 2 10.92 -3.26 -22.14
C ASN A 2 9.50 -3.04 -21.63
N THR A 3 9.04 -3.95 -20.78
CA THR A 3 7.78 -3.79 -20.05
C THR A 3 7.98 -2.70 -19.00
N ASP A 4 7.79 -1.45 -19.41
CA ASP A 4 7.65 -0.31 -18.51
C ASP A 4 6.31 -0.47 -17.76
N GLN A 5 6.31 -1.40 -16.80
CA GLN A 5 5.33 -1.34 -15.73
C GLN A 5 5.70 -0.09 -14.94
N PRO A 6 4.77 0.83 -14.67
CA PRO A 6 5.06 1.98 -13.83
C PRO A 6 5.63 1.50 -12.50
N THR A 7 6.93 1.67 -12.31
CA THR A 7 7.60 1.36 -11.04
C THR A 7 7.26 2.50 -10.10
N TRP A 8 6.12 2.41 -9.44
CA TRP A 8 5.81 3.34 -8.36
C TRP A 8 6.88 3.19 -7.27
N ASP A 9 7.62 4.26 -7.03
CA ASP A 9 8.66 4.34 -6.00
C ASP A 9 8.03 4.40 -4.60
N PHE A 10 7.44 3.28 -4.18
CA PHE A 10 6.91 3.11 -2.83
C PHE A 10 8.06 2.83 -1.87
N THR A 11 8.04 3.52 -0.74
CA THR A 11 8.97 3.24 0.36
C THR A 11 8.68 1.86 0.96
N SER A 12 9.66 1.27 1.65
CA SER A 12 9.47 -0.02 2.34
C SER A 12 8.26 -0.01 3.28
N ARG A 13 7.99 1.11 3.97
CA ARG A 13 6.82 1.27 4.85
C ARG A 13 5.50 1.29 4.06
N GLU A 14 5.48 1.94 2.91
CA GLU A 14 4.32 1.94 2.03
C GLU A 14 4.05 0.53 1.47
N LEU A 15 5.09 -0.18 1.02
CA LEU A 15 4.98 -1.57 0.57
C LEU A 15 4.46 -2.50 1.68
N GLN A 16 4.93 -2.32 2.92
CA GLN A 16 4.40 -3.07 4.07
C GLN A 16 2.90 -2.84 4.25
N ILE A 17 2.46 -1.57 4.19
CA ILE A 17 1.05 -1.22 4.32
C ILE A 17 0.22 -1.82 3.16
N ILE A 18 0.73 -1.77 1.93
CA ILE A 18 0.10 -2.41 0.77
C ILE A 18 -0.07 -3.91 1.02
N SER A 19 0.97 -4.59 1.52
CA SER A 19 0.94 -6.02 1.90
C SER A 19 -0.14 -6.33 2.94
N TYR A 20 -0.19 -5.59 4.03
CA TYR A 20 -1.23 -5.83 5.05
C TYR A 20 -2.65 -5.57 4.52
N ILE A 21 -2.83 -4.55 3.67
CA ILE A 21 -4.14 -4.29 3.05
C ILE A 21 -4.54 -5.44 2.13
N GLN A 22 -3.61 -6.02 1.35
CA GLN A 22 -3.87 -7.19 0.51
C GLN A 22 -4.22 -8.43 1.34
N ARG A 23 -3.59 -8.59 2.51
CA ARG A 23 -3.89 -9.66 3.49
C ARG A 23 -5.25 -9.47 4.18
N GLY A 24 -5.92 -8.33 3.99
CA GLY A 24 -7.25 -8.05 4.55
C GLY A 24 -7.23 -7.33 5.90
N ASN A 25 -6.06 -6.91 6.39
CA ASN A 25 -5.96 -6.20 7.66
C ASN A 25 -6.65 -4.83 7.62
N SER A 26 -7.34 -4.50 8.71
CA SER A 26 -7.97 -3.20 8.93
C SER A 26 -6.92 -2.15 9.29
N THR A 27 -7.23 -0.86 9.05
CA THR A 27 -6.34 0.27 9.43
C THR A 27 -5.83 0.18 10.87
N LYS A 28 -6.69 -0.27 11.79
CA LYS A 28 -6.35 -0.48 13.20
C LYS A 28 -5.35 -1.62 13.42
N GLU A 29 -5.54 -2.76 12.74
CA GLU A 29 -4.63 -3.91 12.82
C GLU A 29 -3.26 -3.57 12.23
N ILE A 30 -3.22 -2.84 11.11
CA ILE A 30 -1.97 -2.38 10.50
C ILE A 30 -1.25 -1.39 11.44
N ALA A 31 -2.01 -0.50 12.07
CA ALA A 31 -1.48 0.47 13.03
C ALA A 31 -0.83 -0.26 14.22
N ASP A 32 -1.51 -1.27 14.76
CA ASP A 32 -1.00 -2.12 15.84
C ASP A 32 0.27 -2.89 15.44
N GLN A 33 0.24 -3.61 14.30
CA GLN A 33 1.38 -4.38 13.79
C GLN A 33 2.61 -3.52 13.50
N LEU A 34 2.41 -2.28 13.03
CA LEU A 34 3.51 -1.36 12.73
C LEU A 34 3.89 -0.46 13.91
N SER A 35 3.21 -0.61 15.06
CA SER A 35 3.34 0.22 16.26
C SER A 35 3.26 1.72 15.97
N VAL A 36 2.29 2.12 15.14
CA VAL A 36 2.02 3.52 14.76
C VAL A 36 0.55 3.85 14.97
N SER A 37 0.21 5.14 14.94
CA SER A 37 -1.20 5.56 15.03
C SER A 37 -1.99 5.25 13.76
N GLU A 38 -3.31 5.05 13.88
CA GLU A 38 -4.21 4.95 12.72
C GLU A 38 -4.13 6.18 11.81
N TYR A 39 -3.87 7.36 12.38
CA TYR A 39 -3.65 8.59 11.64
C TYR A 39 -2.42 8.49 10.73
N THR A 40 -1.32 7.92 11.24
CA THR A 40 -0.11 7.64 10.47
C THR A 40 -0.41 6.70 9.30
N ILE A 41 -1.17 5.63 9.52
CA ILE A 41 -1.59 4.71 8.43
C ILE A 41 -2.44 5.43 7.38
N LYS A 42 -3.40 6.28 7.79
CA LYS A 42 -4.20 7.09 6.85
C LYS A 42 -3.30 7.99 6.00
N ARG A 43 -2.29 8.62 6.60
CA ARG A 43 -1.34 9.48 5.89
C ARG A 43 -0.47 8.70 4.89
N HIS A 44 0.01 7.52 5.27
CA HIS A 44 0.70 6.64 4.33
C HIS A 44 -0.20 6.22 3.16
N ARG A 45 -1.46 5.87 3.41
CA ARG A 45 -2.43 5.53 2.35
C ARG A 45 -2.68 6.69 1.40
N GLN A 46 -2.72 7.92 1.90
CA GLN A 46 -2.81 9.12 1.06
C GLN A 46 -1.56 9.34 0.20
N ASN A 47 -0.37 9.08 0.75
CA ASN A 47 0.86 9.17 -0.03
C ASN A 47 0.91 8.09 -1.11
N ILE A 48 0.52 6.85 -0.79
CA ILE A 48 0.42 5.75 -1.76
C ILE A 48 -0.58 6.11 -2.86
N SER A 49 -1.75 6.63 -2.50
CA SER A 49 -2.78 7.00 -3.48
C SER A 49 -2.31 8.14 -4.39
N LYS A 50 -1.58 9.13 -3.85
CA LYS A 50 -0.95 10.21 -4.65
C LYS A 50 0.12 9.67 -5.59
N LYS A 51 1.01 8.80 -5.10
CA LYS A 51 2.06 8.17 -5.92
C LYS A 51 1.47 7.30 -7.03
N ALA A 52 0.40 6.58 -6.74
CA ALA A 52 -0.32 5.74 -7.70
C ALA A 52 -1.21 6.53 -8.67
N ASP A 53 -1.35 7.84 -8.46
CA ASP A 53 -2.34 8.70 -9.13
C ASP A 53 -3.78 8.17 -9.03
N VAL A 54 -4.12 7.56 -7.90
CA VAL A 54 -5.42 6.95 -7.65
C VAL A 54 -6.22 7.81 -6.69
N SER A 55 -7.35 8.31 -7.16
CA SER A 55 -8.32 9.04 -6.34
C SER A 55 -9.51 8.16 -5.95
N GLY A 56 -9.89 8.23 -4.66
CA GLY A 56 -11.06 7.55 -4.12
C GLY A 56 -10.77 6.20 -3.45
N LYS A 57 -11.57 5.89 -2.42
CA LYS A 57 -11.42 4.69 -1.56
C LYS A 57 -11.56 3.38 -2.34
N THR A 58 -12.51 3.32 -3.28
CA THR A 58 -12.78 2.14 -4.10
C THR A 58 -11.65 1.90 -5.10
N SER A 59 -11.25 2.94 -5.84
CA SER A 59 -10.14 2.88 -6.80
C SER A 59 -8.84 2.49 -6.10
N PHE A 60 -8.55 3.06 -4.92
CA PHE A 60 -7.39 2.70 -4.12
C PHE A 60 -7.41 1.21 -3.74
N ARG A 61 -8.53 0.70 -3.22
CA ARG A 61 -8.65 -0.73 -2.90
C ARG A 61 -8.43 -1.62 -4.12
N ARG A 62 -8.98 -1.22 -5.28
CA ARG A 62 -8.81 -1.96 -6.53
C ARG A 62 -7.36 -1.95 -6.99
N PHE A 63 -6.70 -0.81 -6.93
CA PHE A 63 -5.28 -0.66 -7.22
C PHE A 63 -4.44 -1.59 -6.35
N ILE A 64 -4.61 -1.51 -5.02
CA ILE A 64 -3.85 -2.30 -4.06
C ILE A 64 -4.07 -3.80 -4.29
N LYS A 65 -5.30 -4.23 -4.60
CA LYS A 65 -5.62 -5.63 -4.86
C LYS A 65 -4.96 -6.18 -6.13
N ASN A 66 -4.77 -5.33 -7.14
CA ASN A 66 -4.14 -5.73 -8.41
C ASN A 66 -2.63 -5.48 -8.43
N TYR A 67 -2.10 -4.72 -7.48
CA TYR A 67 -0.69 -4.43 -7.38
C TYR A 67 0.09 -5.69 -7.00
N ARG A 68 1.09 -6.06 -7.81
CA ARG A 68 1.98 -7.17 -7.48
C ARG A 68 3.08 -6.69 -6.56
N LEU A 69 3.05 -7.17 -5.32
CA LEU A 69 4.11 -6.90 -4.36
C LEU A 69 5.41 -7.57 -4.81
N PRO A 70 6.56 -6.93 -4.55
CA PRO A 70 7.85 -7.53 -4.80
C PRO A 70 8.09 -8.68 -3.79
N PRO A 71 8.73 -9.78 -4.21
CA PRO A 71 8.84 -11.03 -3.44
C PRO A 71 9.59 -10.90 -2.10
N GLN A 72 10.30 -9.78 -1.89
CA GLN A 72 11.02 -9.51 -0.63
C GLN A 72 10.11 -9.19 0.56
N LEU A 73 8.80 -8.95 0.34
CA LEU A 73 7.82 -8.65 1.40
C LEU A 73 6.91 -9.84 1.80
N GLU A 74 7.14 -11.03 1.24
CA GLU A 74 6.32 -12.23 1.50
C GLU A 74 6.78 -13.05 2.73
N LYS A 75 7.71 -12.53 3.53
CA LYS A 75 8.18 -13.19 4.76
C LYS A 75 7.18 -13.08 5.91
#